data_AF-A0A538QP19-F1
#
_entry.id   AF-A0A538QP19-F1
#
_cell.length_a   1.000
_cell.length_b   1.000
_cell.length_c   1.000
_cell.angle_alpha   90.00
_cell.angle_beta   90.00
_cell.angle_gamma   90.00
#
_symmetry.space_group_name_H-M   'P 1'
#
loop_
_entity.id
_entity.type
_entity.pdbx_description
1 polymer ?
#
loop_
_entity_poly.entity_id
_entity_poly.type
_entity_poly.pdbx_seq_one_letter_code
_entity_poly.pdbx_strand_id
1 'polypeptide(L)'
;MTRNGIYASGVVPEIEDLFQRQARELDRKKRQALLAQIQQIMHDRVLHVPIYELAFLWGIGPRVEEAAVDHIRGFSYSAPYEDLRLRPSR
;
A
#
# COMPACT_ATOMS: atom_id res chain seq x y z
N MET A 1 3.94 9.75 7.73
CA MET A 1 3.62 11.18 7.68
C MET A 1 4.91 11.94 7.82
N THR A 2 5.31 12.72 6.81
CA THR A 2 6.58 13.45 6.85
C THR A 2 6.41 14.74 7.64
N ARG A 3 7.46 15.20 8.34
CA ARG A 3 7.42 16.40 9.20
C ARG A 3 6.91 17.66 8.48
N ASN A 4 7.05 17.73 7.15
CA ASN A 4 6.66 18.88 6.34
C ASN A 4 5.24 18.76 5.74
N GLY A 5 4.49 17.70 6.09
CA GLY A 5 3.14 17.49 5.61
C GLY A 5 2.12 18.35 6.38
N ILE A 6 1.19 18.97 5.65
CA ILE A 6 0.10 19.80 6.20
C ILE A 6 -0.83 19.07 7.20
N TYR A 7 -0.82 17.75 7.21
CA TYR A 7 -1.58 16.90 8.15
C TYR A 7 -0.70 16.05 9.05
N ALA A 8 0.60 16.35 9.15
CA ALA A 8 1.53 15.52 9.92
C ALA A 8 1.39 15.78 11.43
N SER A 9 0.84 14.81 12.15
CA SER A 9 0.83 14.77 13.61
C SER A 9 1.38 13.44 14.11
N GLY A 10 2.01 13.41 15.29
CA GLY A 10 2.55 12.18 15.88
C GLY A 10 3.80 11.62 15.17
N VAL A 11 4.57 12.47 14.48
CA VAL A 11 5.78 12.03 13.76
C VAL A 11 6.83 11.54 14.75
N VAL A 12 7.30 10.31 14.55
CA VAL A 12 8.47 9.76 15.25
C VAL A 12 9.73 10.10 14.45
N PRO A 13 10.60 11.00 14.94
CA PRO A 13 11.74 11.50 14.16
C PRO A 13 12.68 10.40 13.64
N GLU A 14 12.88 9.37 14.44
CA GLU A 14 13.71 8.21 14.12
C GLU A 14 13.16 7.40 12.93
N ILE A 15 11.84 7.18 12.89
CA ILE A 15 11.17 6.52 11.76
C ILE A 15 11.28 7.38 10.50
N GLU A 16 11.12 8.70 10.61
CA GLU A 16 11.23 9.60 9.47
C GLU A 16 12.63 9.59 8.87
N ASP A 17 13.69 9.63 9.68
CA ASP A 17 15.08 9.54 9.19
C ASP A 17 15.32 8.22 8.42
N LEU A 18 14.93 7.10 9.03
CA LEU A 18 15.06 5.78 8.42
C LEU A 18 14.24 5.68 7.13
N PHE A 19 13.02 6.23 7.10
CA PHE A 19 12.17 6.24 5.92
C PHE A 19 12.81 7.01 4.75
N GLN A 20 13.35 8.20 5.01
CA GLN A 20 14.04 9.01 3.99
C GLN A 20 15.30 8.30 3.44
N ARG A 21 16.04 7.60 4.30
CA ARG A 21 17.21 6.80 3.89
C ARG A 21 16.78 5.57 3.07
N GLN A 22 15.76 4.85 3.53
CA GLN A 22 15.20 3.67 2.87
C GLN A 22 14.66 4.01 1.46
N ALA A 23 14.09 5.20 1.26
CA ALA A 23 13.61 5.66 -0.03
C ALA A 23 14.73 5.91 -1.06
N ARG A 24 15.94 6.28 -0.61
CA ARG A 24 17.09 6.60 -1.46
C ARG A 24 18.06 5.43 -1.64
N GLU A 25 18.01 4.43 -0.76
CA GLU A 25 18.87 3.24 -0.82
C GLU A 25 18.51 2.36 -2.01
N LEU A 26 19.48 2.02 -2.88
CA LEU A 26 19.27 1.20 -4.08
C LEU A 26 19.58 -0.28 -3.83
N ASP A 27 20.46 -0.60 -2.89
CA ASP A 27 20.77 -1.98 -2.54
C ASP A 27 19.56 -2.62 -1.84
N ARG A 28 19.04 -3.69 -2.43
CA ARG A 28 17.83 -4.36 -1.94
C ARG A 28 17.98 -4.88 -0.50
N LYS A 29 19.15 -5.42 -0.14
CA LYS A 29 19.38 -5.98 1.20
C LYS A 29 19.45 -4.89 2.24
N LYS A 30 20.17 -3.80 1.97
CA LYS A 30 20.22 -2.62 2.84
C LYS A 30 18.86 -1.96 2.98
N ARG A 31 18.11 -1.82 1.88
CA ARG A 31 16.75 -1.28 1.89
C ARG A 31 15.82 -2.11 2.78
N GLN A 32 15.90 -3.44 2.67
CA GLN A 32 15.13 -4.36 3.52
C GLN A 32 15.51 -4.24 5.00
N ALA A 33 16.80 -4.12 5.32
CA ALA A 33 17.25 -3.96 6.70
C ALA A 33 16.73 -2.66 7.33
N LEU A 34 16.73 -1.55 6.58
CA LEU A 34 16.14 -0.29 7.03
C LEU A 34 14.62 -0.40 7.27
N LEU A 35 13.90 -1.08 6.38
CA LEU A 35 12.47 -1.34 6.54
C LEU A 35 12.17 -2.16 7.80
N ALA A 36 12.96 -3.21 8.06
CA ALA A 36 12.78 -4.04 9.25
C ALA A 36 12.99 -3.23 10.54
N GLN A 37 13.97 -2.32 10.57
CA GLN A 37 14.19 -1.42 11.71
C GLN A 37 12.99 -0.48 11.93
N ILE A 38 12.43 0.10 10.86
CA ILE A 38 11.22 0.92 10.95
C ILE A 38 10.06 0.12 11.55
N GLN A 39 9.81 -1.08 11.05
CA GLN A 39 8.74 -1.95 11.52
C GLN A 39 8.92 -2.33 13.00
N GLN A 40 10.16 -2.59 13.44
CA GLN A 40 10.46 -2.87 14.84
C GLN A 40 10.12 -1.67 15.75
N ILE A 41 10.54 -0.46 15.37
CA ILE A 41 10.23 0.75 16.16
C ILE A 41 8.71 0.99 16.22
N MET A 42 7.99 0.77 15.12
CA MET A 42 6.53 0.89 15.08
C MET A 42 5.85 -0.10 16.03
N HIS A 43 6.35 -1.34 16.06
CA HIS A 43 5.86 -2.38 16.96
C HIS A 43 6.12 -2.03 18.43
N ASP A 44 7.36 -1.67 18.78
CA ASP A 44 7.77 -1.39 20.16
C ASP A 44 7.07 -0.15 20.74
N ARG A 45 6.72 0.81 19.88
CA ARG A 45 5.95 2.00 20.25
C ARG A 45 4.43 1.83 20.13
N VAL A 46 3.95 0.64 19.75
CA VAL A 46 2.52 0.32 19.62
C VAL A 46 1.79 1.30 18.71
N LEU A 47 2.42 1.68 17.59
CA LEU A 47 1.85 2.63 16.62
C LEU A 47 0.80 1.98 15.70
N HIS A 48 0.77 0.65 15.65
CA HIS A 48 -0.15 -0.12 14.84
C HIS A 48 -0.60 -1.37 15.59
N VAL A 49 -1.91 -1.65 15.55
CA VAL A 49 -2.52 -2.85 16.13
C VAL A 49 -3.13 -3.66 14.98
N PRO A 50 -2.52 -4.79 14.58
CA PRO A 50 -3.08 -5.63 13.53
C PRO A 50 -4.28 -6.40 14.08
N ILE A 51 -5.47 -6.18 13.49
CA ILE A 51 -6.72 -6.83 13.92
C ILE A 51 -7.06 -8.00 13.00
N TYR A 52 -7.02 -7.78 11.68
CA TYR A 52 -7.29 -8.81 10.67
C TYR A 52 -6.60 -8.44 9.35
N GLU A 53 -6.39 -9.44 8.51
CA GLU A 53 -5.96 -9.26 7.13
C GLU A 53 -7.21 -9.13 6.24
N LEU A 54 -7.37 -7.99 5.56
CA LEU A 54 -8.54 -7.72 4.74
C LEU A 54 -8.47 -8.52 3.44
N ALA A 55 -9.44 -9.43 3.24
CA ALA A 55 -9.66 -10.06 1.96
C ALA A 55 -10.39 -9.10 1.00
N PHE A 56 -9.95 -9.06 -0.26
CA PHE A 56 -10.65 -8.29 -1.30
C PHE A 56 -11.76 -9.15 -1.91
N LEU A 57 -13.00 -8.75 -1.62
CA LEU A 57 -14.20 -9.34 -2.21
C LEU A 57 -14.73 -8.38 -3.29
N TRP A 58 -14.82 -8.84 -4.53
CA TRP A 58 -15.30 -8.02 -5.65
C TRP A 58 -16.70 -8.42 -6.07
N GLY A 59 -17.62 -7.45 -6.05
CA GLY A 59 -18.92 -7.59 -6.68
C GLY A 59 -18.84 -7.21 -8.15
N ILE A 60 -18.98 -8.18 -9.05
CA ILE A 60 -18.96 -7.95 -10.50
C ILE A 60 -20.39 -7.88 -11.04
N GLY A 61 -20.75 -6.73 -11.61
CA GLY A 61 -22.09 -6.50 -12.16
C GLY A 61 -22.34 -7.33 -13.44
N PRO A 62 -23.61 -7.66 -13.75
CA PRO A 62 -23.95 -8.53 -14.89
C PRO A 62 -23.57 -7.92 -16.26
N ARG A 63 -23.40 -6.60 -16.34
CA ARG A 63 -22.96 -5.89 -17.56
C ARG A 63 -21.45 -5.86 -17.74
N VAL A 64 -20.66 -6.31 -16.76
CA VAL A 64 -19.20 -6.35 -16.84
C VAL A 64 -18.79 -7.64 -17.54
N GLU A 65 -17.98 -7.51 -18.59
CA GLU A 65 -17.36 -8.62 -19.32
C GLU A 65 -15.98 -8.92 -18.71
N GLU A 66 -15.15 -7.88 -18.56
CA GLU A 66 -13.83 -7.94 -17.92
C GLU A 66 -13.79 -6.87 -16.83
N ALA A 67 -13.55 -7.27 -15.58
CA ALA A 67 -13.57 -6.36 -14.43
C ALA A 67 -12.20 -5.74 -14.16
N ALA A 68 -11.12 -6.29 -14.75
CA ALA A 68 -9.74 -5.87 -14.51
C ALA A 68 -9.37 -5.84 -13.02
N VAL A 69 -9.98 -6.72 -12.22
CA VAL A 69 -9.59 -6.97 -10.83
C VAL A 69 -8.42 -7.94 -10.82
N ASP A 70 -7.42 -7.69 -9.97
CA ASP A 70 -6.17 -8.47 -9.90
C ASP A 70 -5.25 -8.43 -11.14
N HIS A 71 -5.56 -7.61 -12.16
CA HIS A 71 -4.67 -7.42 -13.30
C HIS A 71 -3.34 -6.75 -12.90
N ILE A 72 -3.39 -5.86 -11.90
CA ILE A 72 -2.19 -5.31 -11.25
C ILE A 72 -2.03 -6.04 -9.91
N ARG A 73 -0.97 -6.86 -9.80
CA ARG A 73 -0.70 -7.65 -8.60
C ARG A 73 -0.60 -6.76 -7.36
N GLY A 74 -1.44 -7.03 -6.36
CA GLY A 74 -1.47 -6.26 -5.10
C GLY A 74 -2.22 -4.94 -5.18
N PHE A 75 -2.87 -4.64 -6.31
CA PHE A 75 -3.80 -3.53 -6.44
C PHE A 75 -5.23 -4.03 -6.25
N SER A 76 -5.87 -3.53 -5.20
CA SER A 76 -7.12 -4.06 -4.69
C SER A 76 -8.38 -3.68 -5.47
N TYR A 77 -8.25 -2.74 -6.40
CA TYR A 77 -9.36 -2.17 -7.15
C TYR A 77 -9.28 -2.57 -8.62
N SER A 78 -10.33 -2.30 -9.40
CA SER A 78 -10.29 -2.51 -10.85
C SER A 78 -9.28 -1.58 -11.50
N ALA A 79 -8.26 -2.15 -12.16
CA ALA A 79 -7.31 -1.44 -13.01
C ALA A 79 -6.46 -2.45 -13.80
N PRO A 80 -6.00 -2.09 -15.01
CA PRO A 80 -6.15 -0.78 -15.61
C PRO A 80 -7.48 -0.62 -16.37
N TYR A 81 -7.98 0.61 -16.47
CA TYR A 81 -9.34 0.85 -17.01
C TYR A 81 -9.44 0.67 -18.52
N GLU A 82 -8.31 0.74 -19.23
CA GLU A 82 -8.22 0.41 -20.65
C GLU A 82 -8.54 -1.07 -20.95
N ASP A 83 -8.34 -1.97 -19.99
CA ASP A 83 -8.65 -3.40 -20.13
C ASP A 83 -10.05 -3.75 -19.62
N LEU A 84 -10.72 -2.84 -18.92
CA LEU A 84 -12.09 -3.04 -18.44
C LEU A 84 -13.06 -3.09 -19.60
N ARG A 85 -13.92 -4.12 -19.63
CA ARG A 85 -14.88 -4.32 -20.72
C ARG A 85 -16.30 -4.48 -20.20
N LEU A 86 -17.24 -3.91 -20.94
CA LEU A 86 -18.66 -4.10 -20.74
C LEU A 86 -19.24 -5.00 -21.82
N ARG A 87 -20.23 -5.81 -21.44
CA ARG A 87 -21.03 -6.55 -22.40
C ARG A 87 -21.79 -5.58 -23.30
N PRO A 88 -21.99 -5.91 -24.59
CA PRO A 88 -22.81 -5.12 -25.50
C PRO A 88 -24.21 -4.87 -24.91
N SER A 89 -24.77 -3.68 -25.15
CA SER A 89 -26.18 -3.43 -24.86
C SER A 89 -27.05 -4.31 -25.75
N ARG A 90 -28.11 -4.89 -25.17
CA ARG A 90 -29.23 -5.43 -25.96
C ARG A 90 -29.93 -4.30 -26.71
#